data_AF-A0A7R9YHC4-F1
#
_entry.id   AF-A0A7R9YHC4-F1
#
_cell.length_a   1.000
_cell.length_b   1.000
_cell.length_c   1.000
_cell.angle_alpha   90.00
_cell.angle_beta   90.00
_cell.angle_gamma   90.00
#
_symmetry.space_group_name_H-M   'P 1'
#
loop_
_entity.id
_entity.type
_entity.pdbx_description
1 polymer ?
#
loop_
_entity_poly.entity_id
_entity_poly.type
_entity_poly.pdbx_seq_one_letter_code
_entity_poly.pdbx_strand_id
1 'polypeptide(L)'
;TISPQDRELVAHCGIACVNCSWARVDGDVPFAKLKSAGGERLLPFLVAANPTKYGQPMVLSSAEAFAAGLYICGFKADARRLMASFKWGDSFWQLNGEQLDVYARCSTADEVIAAQNAALDAIRDERRARAREAEASAGDIYGGMPLPSSGSE
;
A
#
# COMPACT_ATOMS: atom_id res chain seq x y z
N THR A 1 -0.75 0.78 -14.18
CA THR A 1 -1.40 0.39 -12.90
C THR A 1 -2.84 0.01 -13.19
N ILE A 2 -3.49 -0.78 -12.33
CA ILE A 2 -4.94 -1.03 -12.42
C ILE A 2 -5.71 0.27 -12.20
N SER A 3 -6.84 0.43 -12.87
CA SER A 3 -7.70 1.61 -12.73
C SER A 3 -9.18 1.27 -13.02
N PRO A 4 -10.11 2.20 -12.78
CA PRO A 4 -11.52 1.97 -13.10
C PRO A 4 -11.80 1.69 -14.59
N GLN A 5 -10.92 2.11 -15.52
CA GLN A 5 -10.96 1.71 -16.94
C GLN A 5 -10.90 0.20 -17.15
N ASP A 6 -10.30 -0.57 -16.24
CA ASP A 6 -10.19 -2.02 -16.35
C ASP A 6 -11.49 -2.74 -15.95
N ARG A 7 -12.55 -2.02 -15.54
CA ARG A 7 -13.80 -2.60 -15.04
C ARG A 7 -14.46 -3.57 -16.01
N GLU A 8 -14.59 -3.20 -17.28
CA GLU A 8 -15.22 -4.06 -18.30
C GLU A 8 -14.41 -5.34 -18.51
N LEU A 9 -13.07 -5.22 -18.56
CA LEU A 9 -12.18 -6.37 -18.67
C LEU A 9 -12.34 -7.31 -17.46
N VAL A 10 -12.39 -6.75 -16.25
CA VAL A 10 -12.60 -7.52 -15.02
C VAL A 10 -14.00 -8.16 -14.98
N ALA A 11 -15.03 -7.48 -15.47
CA ALA A 11 -16.38 -8.06 -15.55
C ALA A 11 -16.43 -9.29 -16.47
N HIS A 12 -15.75 -9.22 -17.61
CA HIS A 12 -15.75 -10.27 -18.62
C HIS A 12 -14.79 -11.43 -18.31
N CYS A 13 -13.60 -11.14 -17.80
CA CYS A 13 -12.52 -12.11 -17.65
C CYS A 13 -12.16 -12.42 -16.19
N GLY A 14 -12.61 -11.61 -15.24
CA GLY A 14 -12.20 -11.70 -13.85
C GLY A 14 -10.80 -11.13 -13.59
N ILE A 15 -10.33 -11.30 -12.36
CA ILE A 15 -8.96 -10.99 -11.94
C ILE A 15 -8.23 -12.31 -11.68
N ALA A 16 -6.95 -12.36 -12.03
CA ALA A 16 -6.06 -13.46 -11.66
C ALA A 16 -4.88 -12.91 -10.85
N CYS A 17 -4.49 -13.64 -9.80
CA CYS A 17 -3.29 -13.33 -9.02
C CYS A 17 -2.37 -14.55 -9.00
N VAL A 18 -1.07 -14.33 -9.18
CA VAL A 18 -0.08 -15.39 -9.04
C VAL A 18 0.19 -15.61 -7.54
N ASN A 19 -0.27 -16.74 -7.01
CA ASN A 19 -0.06 -17.11 -5.62
C ASN A 19 1.32 -17.77 -5.46
N CYS A 20 2.31 -16.99 -5.01
CA CYS A 20 3.64 -17.48 -4.69
C CYS A 20 4.18 -16.79 -3.44
N SER A 21 5.13 -17.42 -2.74
CA SER A 21 5.83 -16.75 -1.66
C SER A 21 6.72 -15.64 -2.22
N TRP A 22 6.78 -14.50 -1.56
CA TRP A 22 7.68 -13.40 -1.93
C TRP A 22 9.15 -13.81 -2.11
N ALA A 23 9.63 -14.81 -1.36
CA ALA A 23 11.01 -15.33 -1.49
C ALA A 23 11.32 -16.05 -2.83
N ARG A 24 10.29 -16.38 -3.60
CA ARG A 24 10.40 -17.21 -4.81
C ARG A 24 9.95 -16.47 -6.07
N VAL A 25 9.47 -15.23 -5.94
CA VAL A 25 8.84 -14.51 -7.05
C VAL A 25 9.84 -14.21 -8.18
N ASP A 26 11.09 -13.84 -7.84
CA ASP A 26 12.12 -13.46 -8.81
C ASP A 26 12.76 -14.67 -9.52
N GLY A 27 12.71 -15.85 -8.90
CA GLY A 27 13.39 -17.05 -9.41
C GLY A 27 12.47 -18.08 -10.07
N ASP A 28 11.26 -18.27 -9.54
CA ASP A 28 10.45 -19.44 -9.87
C ASP A 28 9.17 -19.12 -10.65
N VAL A 29 8.75 -17.85 -10.71
CA VAL A 29 7.56 -17.46 -11.46
C VAL A 29 7.95 -17.17 -12.91
N PRO A 30 7.51 -17.97 -13.89
CA PRO A 30 7.87 -17.75 -15.28
C PRO A 30 7.00 -16.64 -15.89
N PHE A 31 7.20 -15.38 -15.48
CA PHE A 31 6.41 -14.23 -15.95
C PHE A 31 6.36 -14.13 -17.48
N ALA A 32 7.46 -14.44 -18.17
CA ALA A 32 7.52 -14.43 -19.64
C ALA A 32 6.61 -15.50 -20.30
N LYS A 33 6.19 -16.53 -19.56
CA LYS A 33 5.27 -17.59 -20.04
C LYS A 33 3.82 -17.31 -19.66
N LEU A 34 3.56 -16.40 -18.72
CA LEU A 34 2.22 -16.00 -18.35
C LEU A 34 1.66 -15.13 -19.47
N LYS A 35 0.71 -15.68 -20.23
CA LYS A 35 0.01 -14.94 -21.28
C LYS A 35 -1.26 -14.37 -20.67
N SER A 36 -1.31 -13.07 -20.37
CA SER A 36 -2.56 -12.41 -19.97
C SER A 36 -3.18 -11.55 -21.09
N ALA A 37 -2.75 -11.74 -22.33
CA ALA A 37 -3.24 -11.02 -23.51
C ALA A 37 -3.22 -9.49 -23.34
N GLY A 38 -2.22 -8.95 -22.64
CA GLY A 38 -2.10 -7.50 -22.36
C GLY A 38 -2.90 -7.01 -21.15
N GLY A 39 -3.48 -7.94 -20.37
CA GLY A 39 -4.20 -7.67 -19.12
C GLY A 39 -3.30 -7.48 -17.89
N GLU A 40 -1.97 -7.49 -18.06
CA GLU A 40 -1.04 -7.31 -16.94
C GLU A 40 -1.27 -5.93 -16.28
N ARG A 41 -1.53 -5.90 -14.97
CA ARG A 41 -1.67 -4.66 -14.18
C ARG A 41 -0.92 -4.77 -12.86
N LEU A 42 -0.28 -3.67 -12.47
CA LEU A 42 0.25 -3.48 -11.13
C LEU A 42 -0.78 -2.80 -10.24
N LEU A 43 -0.79 -3.11 -8.95
CA LEU A 43 -1.56 -2.34 -7.97
C LEU A 43 -0.88 -1.00 -7.66
N PRO A 44 -1.66 0.05 -7.34
CA PRO A 44 -1.09 1.26 -6.77
C PRO A 44 -0.59 1.03 -5.34
N PHE A 45 0.09 2.04 -4.79
CA PHE A 45 0.62 2.00 -3.43
C PHE A 45 -0.45 1.65 -2.39
N LEU A 46 -0.19 0.57 -1.65
CA LEU A 46 -1.00 0.05 -0.57
C LEU A 46 -0.10 -0.58 0.49
N VAL A 47 -0.61 -0.72 1.70
CA VAL A 47 0.09 -1.28 2.85
C VAL A 47 -0.57 -2.57 3.29
N ALA A 48 0.23 -3.59 3.58
CA ALA A 48 -0.26 -4.87 4.05
C ALA A 48 -0.90 -4.76 5.43
N ALA A 49 -2.08 -5.36 5.58
CA ALA A 49 -2.79 -5.54 6.85
C ALA A 49 -2.79 -7.01 7.31
N ASN A 50 -2.27 -7.93 6.49
CA ASN A 50 -2.11 -9.32 6.89
C ASN A 50 -1.16 -9.47 8.09
N PRO A 51 -1.37 -10.46 8.98
CA PRO A 51 -0.58 -10.61 10.22
C PRO A 51 0.92 -10.82 10.01
N THR A 52 1.32 -11.40 8.88
CA THR A 52 2.72 -11.75 8.60
C THR A 52 3.55 -10.56 8.16
N LYS A 53 2.93 -9.60 7.46
CA LYS A 53 3.60 -8.47 6.80
C LYS A 53 2.96 -7.13 7.16
N TYR A 54 2.24 -7.06 8.27
CA TYR A 54 1.51 -5.88 8.69
C TYR A 54 2.39 -4.62 8.64
N GLY A 55 1.86 -3.54 8.05
CA GLY A 55 2.53 -2.25 7.94
C GLY A 55 3.59 -2.19 6.84
N GLN A 56 3.89 -3.30 6.14
CA GLN A 56 4.88 -3.28 5.06
C GLN A 56 4.25 -2.76 3.76
N PRO A 57 4.88 -1.78 3.10
CA PRO A 57 4.38 -1.23 1.84
C PRO A 57 4.54 -2.24 0.70
N MET A 58 3.53 -2.38 -0.15
CA MET A 58 3.56 -3.21 -1.36
C MET A 58 3.76 -4.73 -1.15
N VAL A 59 3.80 -5.22 0.09
CA VAL A 59 3.96 -6.66 0.41
C VAL A 59 2.61 -7.31 0.75
N LEU A 60 1.62 -7.05 -0.11
CA LEU A 60 0.26 -7.58 0.06
C LEU A 60 0.24 -9.11 -0.06
N SER A 61 -0.70 -9.74 0.62
CA SER A 61 -1.11 -11.11 0.32
C SER A 61 -1.91 -11.17 -0.98
N SER A 62 -2.02 -12.35 -1.61
CA SER A 62 -2.83 -12.50 -2.81
C SER A 62 -4.31 -12.15 -2.57
N ALA A 63 -4.83 -12.38 -1.36
CA ALA A 63 -6.19 -12.00 -0.99
C ALA A 63 -6.37 -10.46 -0.96
N GLU A 64 -5.44 -9.73 -0.33
CA GLU A 64 -5.45 -8.26 -0.32
C GLU A 64 -5.30 -7.68 -1.72
N ALA A 65 -4.40 -8.25 -2.53
CA ALA A 65 -4.18 -7.83 -3.90
C ALA A 65 -5.44 -8.00 -4.76
N PHE A 66 -6.12 -9.15 -4.61
CA PHE A 66 -7.36 -9.43 -5.31
C PHE A 66 -8.49 -8.48 -4.86
N ALA A 67 -8.64 -8.27 -3.55
CA ALA A 67 -9.60 -7.35 -2.99
C ALA A 67 -9.38 -5.91 -3.47
N ALA A 68 -8.13 -5.44 -3.47
CA ALA A 68 -7.77 -4.11 -3.95
C ALA A 68 -8.13 -3.93 -5.42
N GLY A 69 -7.81 -4.91 -6.28
CA GLY A 69 -8.15 -4.86 -7.70
C GLY A 69 -9.66 -4.79 -7.93
N LEU A 70 -10.43 -5.65 -7.26
CA LEU A 70 -11.90 -5.58 -7.30
C LEU A 70 -12.43 -4.22 -6.84
N TYR A 71 -11.90 -3.69 -5.74
CA TYR A 71 -12.36 -2.43 -5.17
C TYR A 71 -12.12 -1.26 -6.12
N ILE A 72 -10.91 -1.17 -6.69
CA ILE A 72 -10.52 -0.11 -7.64
C ILE A 72 -11.39 -0.18 -8.89
N CYS A 73 -11.66 -1.37 -9.44
CA CYS A 73 -12.55 -1.53 -10.59
C CYS A 73 -14.05 -1.36 -10.27
N GLY A 74 -14.40 -0.99 -9.03
CA GLY A 74 -15.76 -0.68 -8.60
C GLY A 74 -16.60 -1.88 -8.18
N PHE A 75 -16.00 -3.05 -7.97
CA PHE A 75 -16.64 -4.26 -7.40
C PHE A 75 -16.50 -4.26 -5.87
N LYS A 76 -16.89 -3.15 -5.23
CA LYS A 76 -16.65 -2.92 -3.79
C LYS A 76 -17.33 -3.95 -2.90
N ALA A 77 -18.53 -4.40 -3.26
CA ALA A 77 -19.26 -5.41 -2.50
C ALA A 77 -18.54 -6.77 -2.54
N ASP A 78 -18.07 -7.19 -3.72
CA ASP A 78 -17.33 -8.44 -3.90
C ASP A 78 -15.98 -8.40 -3.17
N ALA A 79 -15.28 -7.26 -3.25
CA ALA A 79 -14.04 -7.03 -2.52
C ALA A 79 -14.25 -7.17 -1.00
N ARG A 80 -15.31 -6.57 -0.45
CA ARG A 80 -15.65 -6.70 0.98
C ARG A 80 -16.04 -8.13 1.35
N ARG A 81 -16.82 -8.81 0.52
CA ARG A 81 -17.20 -10.21 0.75
C ARG A 81 -15.97 -11.14 0.78
N LEU A 82 -15.00 -10.91 -0.10
CA LEU A 82 -13.74 -11.65 -0.11
C LEU A 82 -12.99 -11.46 1.22
N MET A 83 -12.78 -10.20 1.62
CA MET A 83 -12.02 -9.89 2.84
C MET A 83 -12.73 -10.30 4.12
N ALA A 84 -14.08 -10.38 4.13
CA ALA A 84 -14.85 -10.88 5.27
C ALA A 84 -14.55 -12.34 5.64
N SER A 85 -13.90 -13.10 4.74
CA SER A 85 -13.45 -14.48 5.04
C SER A 85 -12.20 -14.52 5.93
N PHE A 86 -11.54 -13.37 6.14
CA PHE A 86 -10.30 -13.25 6.90
C PHE A 86 -10.53 -12.45 8.18
N LYS A 87 -10.04 -12.95 9.32
CA LYS A 87 -10.17 -12.28 10.63
C LYS A 87 -9.57 -10.87 10.67
N TRP A 88 -8.59 -10.59 9.81
CA TRP A 88 -7.88 -9.31 9.68
C TRP A 88 -8.40 -8.48 8.49
N GLY A 89 -9.47 -8.93 7.82
CA GLY A 89 -10.00 -8.26 6.63
C GLY A 89 -10.44 -6.83 6.89
N ASP A 90 -11.02 -6.54 8.05
CA ASP A 90 -11.41 -5.18 8.43
C ASP A 90 -10.21 -4.26 8.60
N SER A 91 -9.07 -4.77 9.10
CA SER A 91 -7.83 -4.00 9.22
C SER A 91 -7.30 -3.56 7.87
N PHE A 92 -7.53 -4.34 6.79
CA PHE A 92 -7.15 -3.93 5.44
C PHE A 92 -7.89 -2.66 4.99
N TRP A 93 -9.19 -2.59 5.28
CA TRP A 93 -10.01 -1.42 4.96
C TRP A 93 -9.69 -0.22 5.85
N GLN A 94 -9.41 -0.45 7.14
CA GLN A 94 -8.98 0.62 8.05
C GLN A 94 -7.66 1.25 7.60
N LEU A 95 -6.72 0.42 7.13
CA LEU A 95 -5.39 0.87 6.76
C LEU A 95 -5.35 1.57 5.39
N ASN A 96 -6.16 1.13 4.43
CA ASN A 96 -6.06 1.56 3.03
C ASN A 96 -7.34 2.18 2.46
N GLY A 97 -8.41 2.26 3.24
CA GLY A 97 -9.75 2.58 2.73
C GLY A 97 -9.84 3.94 2.06
N GLU A 98 -9.18 4.95 2.61
CA GLU A 98 -9.14 6.29 2.04
C GLU A 98 -8.46 6.30 0.67
N GLN A 99 -7.28 5.68 0.56
CA GLN A 99 -6.51 5.59 -0.68
C GLN A 99 -7.25 4.76 -1.73
N LEU A 100 -7.87 3.64 -1.32
CA LEU A 100 -8.69 2.82 -2.21
C LEU A 100 -9.91 3.59 -2.74
N ASP A 101 -10.54 4.43 -1.91
CA ASP A 101 -11.63 5.29 -2.36
C ASP A 101 -11.16 6.39 -3.31
N VAL A 102 -9.97 6.96 -3.12
CA VAL A 102 -9.35 7.90 -4.07
C VAL A 102 -9.10 7.18 -5.41
N TYR A 103 -8.43 6.03 -5.40
CA TYR A 103 -8.12 5.28 -6.63
C TYR A 103 -9.39 4.84 -7.38
N ALA A 104 -10.45 4.45 -6.65
CA ALA A 104 -11.73 4.07 -7.25
C ALA A 104 -12.51 5.25 -7.86
N ARG A 105 -12.15 6.50 -7.54
CA ARG A 105 -12.74 7.73 -8.13
C ARG A 105 -11.96 8.24 -9.34
N CYS A 106 -10.73 7.76 -9.55
CA CYS A 106 -9.97 8.06 -10.77
C CYS A 106 -10.69 7.48 -11.99
N SER A 107 -10.36 7.97 -13.17
CA SER A 107 -10.83 7.42 -14.44
C SER A 107 -9.75 6.57 -15.10
N THR A 108 -8.50 7.00 -15.02
CA THR A 108 -7.41 6.42 -15.82
C THR A 108 -6.26 5.88 -14.97
N ALA A 109 -5.42 5.04 -15.59
CA ALA A 109 -4.18 4.59 -14.96
C ALA A 109 -3.25 5.76 -14.57
N ASP A 110 -3.19 6.82 -15.38
CA ASP A 110 -2.36 8.00 -15.11
C ASP A 110 -2.87 8.78 -13.89
N GLU A 111 -4.19 8.92 -13.75
CA GLU A 111 -4.80 9.54 -12.57
C GLU A 111 -4.53 8.75 -11.29
N VAL A 112 -4.58 7.40 -11.36
CA VAL A 112 -4.23 6.54 -10.23
C VAL A 112 -2.76 6.72 -9.84
N ILE A 113 -1.85 6.83 -10.82
CA ILE A 113 -0.42 7.09 -10.56
C ILE A 113 -0.22 8.48 -9.94
N ALA A 114 -0.92 9.50 -10.42
CA ALA A 114 -0.85 10.84 -9.85
C ALA A 114 -1.34 10.87 -8.40
N ALA A 115 -2.47 10.21 -8.11
CA ALA A 115 -3.01 10.07 -6.76
C ALA A 115 -2.04 9.31 -5.82
N GLN A 116 -1.44 8.22 -6.32
CA GLN A 116 -0.41 7.48 -5.60
C GLN A 116 0.78 8.38 -5.22
N ASN A 117 1.31 9.14 -6.20
CA ASN A 117 2.48 9.97 -5.98
C ASN A 117 2.18 11.08 -4.96
N ALA A 118 1.01 11.72 -5.05
CA ALA A 118 0.56 12.71 -4.09
C ALA A 118 0.46 12.12 -2.66
N ALA A 119 -0.06 10.90 -2.51
CA ALA A 119 -0.13 10.23 -1.21
C ALA A 119 1.27 9.90 -0.65
N LEU A 120 2.19 9.44 -1.50
CA LEU A 120 3.57 9.15 -1.08
C LEU A 120 4.33 10.40 -0.66
N ASP A 121 4.13 11.51 -1.34
CA ASP A 121 4.75 12.79 -0.99
C ASP A 121 4.19 13.34 0.32
N ALA A 122 2.87 13.25 0.54
CA ALA A 122 2.26 13.60 1.83
C ALA A 122 2.84 12.77 2.99
N ILE A 123 3.01 11.45 2.80
CA ILE A 123 3.62 10.58 3.81
C ILE A 123 5.09 10.98 4.10
N ARG A 124 5.85 11.35 3.06
CA ARG A 124 7.24 11.80 3.21
C ARG A 124 7.32 13.10 3.99
N ASP A 125 6.45 14.05 3.68
CA ASP A 125 6.42 15.36 4.34
C ASP A 125 6.00 15.25 5.80
N GLU A 126 4.97 14.44 6.10
CA GLU A 126 4.55 14.19 7.48
C GLU A 126 5.66 13.51 8.30
N ARG A 127 6.39 12.56 7.71
CA ARG A 127 7.57 11.94 8.36
C ARG A 127 8.67 12.96 8.65
N ARG A 128 8.95 13.87 7.72
CA ARG A 128 9.95 14.93 7.91
C ARG A 128 9.52 15.93 8.99
N ALA A 129 8.24 16.30 9.04
CA ALA A 129 7.71 17.17 10.07
C ALA A 129 7.87 16.55 11.46
N ARG A 130 7.46 15.29 11.63
CA ARG A 130 7.63 14.54 12.90
C ARG A 130 9.09 14.42 13.33
N ALA A 131 10.01 14.19 12.39
CA ALA A 131 11.43 14.13 12.70
C ALA A 131 11.96 15.48 13.21
N ARG A 132 11.58 16.59 12.57
CA ARG A 132 11.97 17.94 13.00
C ARG A 132 11.41 18.30 14.37
N GLU A 133 10.16 17.95 14.66
CA GLU A 133 9.53 18.17 15.97
C GLU A 133 10.23 17.36 17.08
N ALA A 134 10.60 16.11 16.78
CA ALA A 134 11.34 15.27 17.71
C ALA A 134 12.76 15.83 17.97
N GLU A 135 13.46 16.31 16.94
CA GLU A 135 14.77 16.96 17.07
C GLU A 135 14.69 18.25 17.91
N ALA A 136 13.69 19.10 17.66
CA ALA A 136 13.48 20.33 18.44
C ALA A 136 13.20 20.01 19.92
N SER A 137 12.33 19.04 20.19
CA SER A 137 12.00 18.61 21.56
C SER A 137 13.20 17.99 22.28
N ALA A 138 14.07 17.27 21.58
CA ALA A 138 15.31 16.74 22.15
C ALA A 138 16.31 17.87 22.48
N GLY A 139 16.40 18.89 21.64
CA GLY A 139 17.24 20.08 21.87
C GLY A 139 16.86 20.82 23.16
N ASP A 140 15.56 20.95 23.44
CA ASP A 140 15.06 21.61 24.66
C ASP A 140 15.41 20.84 25.95
N ILE A 141 15.48 19.50 25.89
CA ILE A 141 15.83 18.66 27.05
C ILE A 141 17.33 18.77 27.40
N TYR A 142 18.21 18.87 26.38
CA TYR A 142 19.66 18.96 26.59
C TYR A 142 20.20 20.39 26.67
N GLY A 143 19.43 21.40 26.25
CA GLY A 143 19.82 22.81 26.30
C GLY A 143 19.88 23.43 27.70
N GLY A 144 19.35 22.75 28.73
CA GLY A 144 19.26 23.24 30.10
C GLY A 144 20.20 22.57 31.12
N MET A 145 20.97 21.54 30.74
CA MET A 145 21.93 20.91 31.67
C MET A 145 23.25 21.69 31.67
N PRO A 146 23.68 22.28 32.81
CA PRO A 146 25.02 22.82 32.92
C PRO A 146 26.02 21.68 32.70
N LEU A 147 26.98 21.89 31.79
CA LEU A 147 28.10 20.96 31.63
C LEU A 147 28.77 20.78 33.00
N PRO A 148 28.99 19.53 33.48
CA PRO A 148 29.74 19.33 34.71
C PRO A 148 31.14 19.91 34.47
N SER A 149 31.48 20.93 35.27
CA SER A 149 32.81 21.52 35.29
C SER A 149 33.80 20.39 35.54
N SER A 150 34.66 20.11 34.56
CA SER A 150 35.75 19.16 34.67
C SER A 150 36.65 19.60 35.83
N GLY A 151 36.45 18.98 36.99
CA GLY A 151 37.32 19.14 38.14
C GLY A 151 38.69 18.60 37.77
N SER A 152 39.63 19.51 37.60
CA SER A 152 41.05 19.21 37.60
C SER A 152 41.51 19.08 39.06
N GLU A 153 41.77 17.86 39.50
CA GLU A 153 42.68 17.54 40.61
C GLU A 153 43.75 16.58 40.12
#